data_AF-A0A7J4FA72-F1
#
_entry.id   AF-A0A7J4FA72-F1
#
_cell.length_a   1.000
_cell.length_b   1.000
_cell.length_c   1.000
_cell.angle_alpha   90.00
_cell.angle_beta   90.00
_cell.angle_gamma   90.00
#
_symmetry.space_group_name_H-M   'P 1'
#
loop_
_entity.id
_entity.type
_entity.pdbx_description
1 polymer ?
#
loop_
_entity_poly.entity_id
_entity_poly.type
_entity_poly.pdbx_seq_one_letter_code
_entity_poly.pdbx_strand_id
1 'polypeptide(L)'
;MPGSDQVSSLGEFEYRPGSIRELLTEIKDLSELMIDLAYSAVLFNDKDIAKEVLKLDDRMDDLRDQLTMTNMLAVRDAEDAERGVGIASVASAADKISDAAVNI
;
A
#
# COMPACT_ATOMS: atom_id res chain seq x y z
N MET A 1 1.93 -29.08 -24.00
CA MET A 1 1.98 -27.71 -23.44
C MET A 1 0.62 -27.42 -22.85
N PRO A 2 0.45 -27.29 -21.53
CA PRO A 2 -0.81 -26.86 -20.95
C PRO A 2 -0.81 -25.33 -20.86
N GLY A 3 -1.66 -24.70 -21.66
CA GLY A 3 -2.08 -23.32 -21.49
C GLY A 3 -3.56 -23.31 -21.11
N SER A 4 -3.89 -22.66 -20.00
CA SER A 4 -5.16 -21.94 -19.75
C SER A 4 -5.33 -21.50 -18.28
N ASP A 5 -4.55 -22.00 -17.33
CA ASP A 5 -4.98 -21.96 -15.92
C ASP A 5 -4.39 -20.85 -15.03
N GLN A 6 -4.01 -19.68 -15.56
CA GLN A 6 -3.42 -18.61 -14.71
C GLN A 6 -3.89 -17.18 -14.98
N VAL A 7 -5.03 -16.98 -15.65
CA VAL A 7 -5.59 -15.62 -15.84
C VAL A 7 -6.96 -15.50 -15.20
N SER A 8 -7.08 -15.74 -13.89
CA SER A 8 -8.35 -15.56 -13.17
C SER A 8 -8.15 -15.30 -11.66
N SER A 9 -7.34 -14.31 -11.29
CA SER A 9 -7.46 -13.68 -9.97
C SER A 9 -6.93 -12.24 -9.93
N LEU A 10 -7.08 -11.49 -11.03
CA LEU A 10 -7.01 -10.03 -10.90
C LEU A 10 -8.23 -9.65 -10.08
N GLY A 11 -8.02 -9.31 -8.80
CA GLY A 11 -9.06 -8.70 -7.98
C GLY A 11 -9.71 -7.54 -8.74
N GLU A 12 -10.99 -7.30 -8.49
CA GLU A 12 -11.69 -6.18 -9.13
C GLU A 12 -11.04 -4.87 -8.66
N PHE A 13 -10.06 -4.37 -9.40
CA PHE A 13 -9.47 -3.05 -9.21
C PHE A 13 -10.55 -2.01 -9.51
N GLU A 14 -11.26 -1.57 -8.48
CA GLU A 14 -12.28 -0.53 -8.58
C GLU A 14 -11.64 0.83 -8.34
N TYR A 15 -11.48 1.64 -9.39
CA TYR A 15 -10.99 3.00 -9.23
C TYR A 15 -11.95 3.86 -8.40
N ARG A 16 -11.43 4.53 -7.37
CA ARG A 16 -12.14 5.53 -6.58
C ARG A 16 -11.44 6.89 -6.70
N PRO A 17 -12.14 7.96 -7.11
CA PRO A 17 -11.53 9.28 -7.20
C PRO A 17 -10.97 9.73 -5.85
N GLY A 18 -9.68 10.06 -5.82
CA GLY A 18 -8.99 10.52 -4.62
C GLY A 18 -7.88 11.50 -4.94
N SER A 19 -7.47 12.29 -3.95
CA SER A 19 -6.31 13.17 -4.05
C SER A 19 -5.04 12.36 -3.84
N ILE A 20 -4.07 12.46 -4.76
CA ILE A 20 -2.75 11.82 -4.61
C ILE A 20 -2.09 12.17 -3.28
N ARG A 21 -2.22 13.44 -2.86
CA ARG A 21 -1.66 13.90 -1.58
C ARG A 21 -2.30 13.14 -0.41
N GLU A 22 -3.62 13.01 -0.40
CA GLU A 22 -4.35 12.38 0.72
C GLU A 22 -4.05 10.88 0.78
N LEU A 23 -4.05 10.20 -0.36
CA LEU A 23 -3.66 8.79 -0.45
C LEU A 23 -2.23 8.57 0.05
N LEU A 24 -1.28 9.39 -0.38
CA LEU A 24 0.12 9.27 0.06
C LEU A 24 0.30 9.59 1.55
N THR A 25 -0.44 10.57 2.09
CA THR A 25 -0.45 10.85 3.53
C THR A 25 -0.98 9.66 4.32
N GLU A 26 -2.07 9.04 3.87
CA GLU A 26 -2.66 7.89 4.55
C GLU A 26 -1.74 6.66 4.52
N ILE A 27 -1.10 6.38 3.38
CA ILE A 27 -0.08 5.34 3.23
C ILE A 27 1.07 5.54 4.23
N LYS A 28 1.59 6.78 4.33
CA LYS A 28 2.67 7.11 5.27
C LYS A 28 2.22 6.95 6.73
N ASP A 29 1.08 7.51 7.11
CA ASP A 29 0.56 7.44 8.48
C ASP A 29 0.25 5.99 8.90
N LEU A 30 -0.27 5.17 7.98
CA LEU A 30 -0.56 3.78 8.23
C LEU A 30 0.72 2.94 8.38
N SER A 31 1.76 3.19 7.58
CA SER A 31 3.06 2.52 7.74
C SER A 31 3.70 2.79 9.11
N GLU A 32 3.58 4.02 9.64
CA GLU A 32 4.06 4.39 10.98
C GLU A 32 3.24 3.74 12.09
N LEU A 33 1.91 3.68 11.93
CA LEU A 33 1.05 3.00 12.88
C LEU A 33 1.34 1.49 12.94
N MET A 34 1.55 0.86 11.77
CA MET A 34 1.83 -0.58 11.69
C MET A 34 3.12 -0.94 12.42
N ILE A 35 4.19 -0.15 12.27
CA ILE A 35 5.45 -0.43 12.96
C ILE A 35 5.32 -0.28 14.48
N ASP A 36 4.59 0.74 14.96
CA ASP A 36 4.34 0.97 16.38
C ASP A 36 3.51 -0.18 17.00
N LEU A 37 2.50 -0.65 16.28
CA LEU A 37 1.66 -1.78 16.70
C LEU A 37 2.44 -3.09 16.68
N ALA A 38 3.25 -3.35 15.65
CA ALA A 38 4.05 -4.56 15.56
C ALA A 38 5.04 -4.68 16.73
N TYR A 39 5.75 -3.61 17.06
CA TYR A 39 6.62 -3.58 18.25
C TYR A 39 5.83 -3.74 19.55
N SER A 40 4.65 -3.13 19.66
CA SER A 40 3.77 -3.29 20.82
C SER A 40 3.29 -4.74 20.98
N ALA A 41 2.92 -5.41 19.89
CA ALA A 41 2.50 -6.81 19.88
C ALA A 41 3.60 -7.72 20.44
N VAL A 42 4.85 -7.50 20.02
CA VAL A 42 6.00 -8.27 20.54
C VAL A 42 6.26 -7.94 22.00
N LEU A 43 6.29 -6.66 22.38
CA LEU A 43 6.58 -6.22 23.75
C LEU A 43 5.59 -6.79 24.77
N PHE A 44 4.31 -6.86 24.40
CA PHE A 44 3.24 -7.34 25.27
C PHE A 44 2.83 -8.80 25.01
N ASN A 45 3.46 -9.46 24.03
CA ASN A 45 3.09 -10.79 23.55
C ASN A 45 1.57 -10.88 23.23
N ASP A 46 1.05 -9.85 22.57
CA ASP A 46 -0.37 -9.67 22.29
C ASP A 46 -0.70 -10.04 20.83
N LYS A 47 -1.41 -11.16 20.67
CA LYS A 47 -1.81 -11.68 19.35
C LYS A 47 -2.93 -10.88 18.70
N ASP A 48 -3.72 -10.14 19.48
CA ASP A 48 -4.81 -9.35 18.92
C ASP A 48 -4.27 -8.06 18.31
N ILE A 49 -3.21 -7.48 18.89
CA ILE A 49 -2.46 -6.39 18.24
C ILE A 49 -1.82 -6.88 16.94
N ALA A 50 -1.19 -8.06 16.94
CA ALA A 50 -0.59 -8.63 15.72
C ALA A 50 -1.63 -8.87 14.60
N LYS A 51 -2.84 -9.32 14.94
CA LYS A 51 -3.93 -9.45 13.96
C LYS A 51 -4.38 -8.10 13.41
N GLU A 52 -4.31 -7.04 14.21
CA GLU A 52 -4.66 -5.70 13.73
C GLU A 52 -3.64 -5.19 12.71
N VAL A 53 -2.34 -5.48 12.91
CA VAL A 53 -1.31 -5.17 11.90
C VAL A 53 -1.65 -5.81 10.55
N LEU A 54 -2.09 -7.08 10.54
CA LEU A 54 -2.50 -7.76 9.30
C LEU A 54 -3.70 -7.10 8.61
N LYS A 55 -4.68 -6.60 9.36
CA LYS A 55 -5.82 -5.88 8.76
C LYS A 55 -5.43 -4.53 8.21
N LEU A 56 -4.47 -3.86 8.85
CA LEU A 56 -3.93 -2.60 8.35
C LEU A 56 -3.15 -2.82 7.06
N ASP A 57 -2.46 -3.96 6.93
CA ASP A 57 -1.77 -4.36 5.71
C ASP A 57 -2.75 -4.50 4.52
N ASP A 58 -3.88 -5.19 4.71
CA ASP A 58 -4.92 -5.28 3.68
C ASP A 58 -5.40 -3.88 3.23
N ARG A 59 -5.52 -2.93 4.16
CA ARG A 59 -5.88 -1.53 3.85
C ARG A 59 -4.74 -0.78 3.15
N MET A 60 -3.49 -1.07 3.49
CA MET A 60 -2.31 -0.50 2.82
C MET A 60 -2.30 -0.89 1.35
N ASP A 61 -2.55 -2.17 1.06
CA ASP A 61 -2.65 -2.71 -0.29
C ASP A 61 -3.72 -1.97 -1.10
N ASP A 62 -4.92 -1.81 -0.54
CA ASP A 62 -6.01 -1.06 -1.19
C ASP A 62 -5.60 0.39 -1.50
N LEU A 63 -4.98 1.10 -0.55
CA LEU A 63 -4.54 2.47 -0.72
C LEU A 63 -3.44 2.61 -1.77
N ARG A 64 -2.48 1.67 -1.81
CA ARG A 64 -1.41 1.61 -2.81
C ARG A 64 -2.01 1.46 -4.21
N ASP A 65 -3.01 0.59 -4.35
CA ASP A 65 -3.64 0.33 -5.64
C ASP A 65 -4.42 1.57 -6.13
N GLN A 66 -5.15 2.24 -5.22
CA GLN A 66 -5.81 3.52 -5.53
C GLN A 66 -4.81 4.63 -5.90
N LEU A 67 -3.69 4.74 -5.18
CA LEU A 67 -2.65 5.73 -5.47
C LEU A 67 -2.03 5.46 -6.84
N THR A 68 -1.72 4.20 -7.16
CA THR A 68 -1.18 3.78 -8.44
C THR A 68 -2.12 4.16 -9.58
N MET A 69 -3.40 3.81 -9.48
CA MET A 69 -4.40 4.17 -10.50
C MET A 69 -4.55 5.68 -10.65
N THR A 70 -4.65 6.41 -9.53
CA THR A 70 -4.78 7.88 -9.55
C THR A 70 -3.57 8.55 -10.17
N ASN A 71 -2.36 8.08 -9.85
CA ASN A 71 -1.13 8.59 -10.43
C ASN A 71 -1.04 8.31 -11.94
N MET A 72 -1.41 7.10 -12.38
CA MET A 72 -1.43 6.74 -13.80
C MET A 72 -2.44 7.59 -14.61
N LEU A 73 -3.60 7.90 -14.03
CA LEU A 73 -4.60 8.77 -14.67
C LEU A 73 -4.19 10.24 -14.71
N ALA A 74 -3.30 10.68 -13.80
CA ALA A 74 -2.80 12.05 -13.76
C ALA A 74 -1.67 12.32 -14.76
N VAL A 75 -0.91 11.29 -15.18
CA VAL A 75 0.22 11.44 -16.09
C VAL A 75 -0.24 11.57 -17.55
N ARG A 76 0.09 12.70 -18.19
CA ARG A 76 -0.31 12.97 -19.59
C ARG A 76 0.85 13.09 -20.55
N ASP A 77 2.04 13.35 -20.04
CA ASP A 77 3.30 13.45 -20.81
C ASP A 77 4.52 13.04 -19.96
N ALA A 78 5.71 13.22 -20.53
CA ALA A 78 6.96 12.86 -19.87
C ALA A 78 7.25 13.74 -18.64
N GLU A 79 6.86 15.01 -18.65
CA GLU A 79 7.10 15.93 -17.52
C GLU A 79 6.23 15.54 -16.32
N ASP A 80 4.97 15.16 -16.57
CA ASP A 80 4.09 14.61 -15.53
C ASP A 80 4.65 13.30 -14.98
N ALA A 81 5.18 12.42 -15.85
CA ALA A 81 5.76 11.15 -15.44
C ALA A 81 6.99 11.36 -14.53
N GLU A 82 7.88 12.29 -14.88
CA GLU A 82 9.05 12.65 -14.07
C GLU A 82 8.65 13.14 -12.66
N ARG A 83 7.58 13.93 -12.56
CA ARG A 83 7.00 14.35 -11.26
C ARG A 83 6.40 13.17 -10.49
N GLY A 84 5.75 12.25 -11.21
CA GLY A 84 5.14 11.03 -10.65
C GLY A 84 6.15 10.05 -10.05
N VAL A 85 7.42 10.07 -10.49
CA VAL A 85 8.47 9.18 -9.95
C VAL A 85 8.67 9.38 -8.45
N GLY A 86 8.68 10.63 -7.98
CA GLY A 86 8.86 10.93 -6.55
C GLY A 86 7.73 10.37 -5.69
N ILE A 87 6.49 10.49 -6.18
CA ILE A 87 5.28 9.99 -5.51
C ILE A 87 5.33 8.47 -5.40
N ALA A 88 5.62 7.78 -6.51
CA ALA A 88 5.75 6.33 -6.54
C ALA A 88 6.89 5.83 -5.64
N SER A 89 8.01 6.56 -5.60
CA SER A 89 9.17 6.19 -4.77
C SER A 89 8.86 6.27 -3.28
N VAL A 90 8.17 7.32 -2.82
CA VAL A 90 7.79 7.47 -1.41
C VAL A 90 6.74 6.43 -1.02
N ALA A 91 5.74 6.20 -1.87
CA ALA A 91 4.72 5.17 -1.64
C ALA A 91 5.35 3.77 -1.50
N SER A 92 6.26 3.41 -2.42
CA SER A 92 6.98 2.12 -2.35
C SER A 92 7.87 2.00 -1.11
N ALA A 93 8.43 3.10 -0.62
CA ALA A 93 9.21 3.07 0.62
C ALA A 93 8.32 2.82 1.85
N ALA A 94 7.14 3.44 1.92
CA ALA A 94 6.18 3.21 2.99
C ALA A 94 5.59 1.78 2.96
N ASP A 95 5.30 1.26 1.77
CA ASP A 95 4.86 -0.13 1.53
C ASP A 95 5.88 -1.15 2.04
N LYS A 96 7.18 -0.91 1.82
CA LYS A 96 8.23 -1.77 2.39
C LYS A 96 8.31 -1.71 3.91
N ILE A 97 7.92 -0.58 4.52
CA ILE A 97 7.87 -0.44 5.99
C ILE A 97 6.68 -1.24 6.53
N SER A 98 5.50 -1.17 5.91
CA SER A 98 4.34 -1.98 6.30
C SER A 98 4.61 -3.47 6.15
N ASP A 99 5.20 -3.91 5.03
CA ASP A 99 5.62 -5.30 4.81
C ASP A 99 6.56 -5.77 5.93
N ALA A 100 7.53 -4.93 6.30
CA ALA A 100 8.45 -5.25 7.38
C ALA A 100 7.72 -5.37 8.72
N ALA A 101 6.76 -4.50 9.01
CA ALA A 101 5.97 -4.53 10.23
C ALA A 101 5.13 -5.81 10.37
N VAL A 102 4.57 -6.34 9.28
CA VAL A 102 3.85 -7.63 9.26
C VAL A 102 4.77 -8.81 9.62
N ASN A 103 6.06 -8.71 9.31
CA ASN A 103 7.04 -9.78 9.49
C ASN A 103 7.80 -9.73 10.83
N ILE A 104 7.47 -8.79 11.72
CA ILE A 104 8.00 -8.70 13.09
C ILE A 104 7.39 -9.80 13.98
#